data_AF-A0AAV9P8F6-F1
#
_entry.id   AF-A0AAV9P8F6-F1
#
_cell.length_a   1.000
_cell.length_b   1.000
_cell.length_c   1.000
_cell.angle_alpha   90.00
_cell.angle_beta   90.00
_cell.angle_gamma   90.00
#
_symmetry.space_group_name_H-M   'P 1'
#
loop_
_entity.id
_entity.type
_entity.pdbx_description
1 polymer ?
#
loop_
_entity_poly.entity_id
_entity_poly.type
_entity_poly.pdbx_seq_one_letter_code
_entity_poly.pdbx_strand_id
1 'polypeptide(L)'
;MYSFAATALLALAATVSAIPVSQVERRQSYPAPKDMCGAPNESLLIPGTPWIVFSMNYNYQQIHGSICTGFNGVKTVDGVQKCKWTSDWDMEPADNPDTVKGYSFVGLTQNLENRISDIKSIPADYHWIRKKATPDSKYKGNVVFDFMTSDTKGDSTSSHAQEHMLWLRYEGGQLPIGWVDGPIATINNLYGRTWDLYRGLNEDTGIMVSSLLVRENQQFHGHFKGDIKDWLVALSKQGLYTQSTYVNVGNAGMEPFYGMVSFTNSVALSINL
;
A
#
# COMPACT_ATOMS: atom_id res chain seq x y z
N MET A 1 -86.90 22.03 -38.16
CA MET A 1 -86.04 22.47 -39.27
C MET A 1 -84.60 22.45 -38.77
N TYR A 2 -83.74 21.77 -39.53
CA TYR A 2 -82.37 21.42 -39.19
C TYR A 2 -81.45 22.64 -39.05
N SER A 3 -80.56 22.63 -38.06
CA SER A 3 -79.23 23.20 -38.22
C SER A 3 -78.27 22.57 -37.19
N PHE A 4 -77.41 21.67 -37.67
CA PHE A 4 -76.26 21.15 -36.95
C PHE A 4 -75.11 22.14 -37.14
N ALA A 5 -74.60 22.73 -36.06
CA ALA A 5 -73.32 23.44 -36.06
C ALA A 5 -72.23 22.49 -35.52
N ALA A 6 -71.41 21.97 -36.42
CA ALA A 6 -70.24 21.17 -36.08
C ALA A 6 -69.13 22.09 -35.57
N THR A 7 -68.74 21.94 -34.30
CA THR A 7 -67.59 22.63 -33.71
C THR A 7 -66.34 21.80 -34.01
N ALA A 8 -65.44 22.35 -34.82
CA ALA A 8 -64.13 21.73 -35.08
C ALA A 8 -63.22 21.92 -33.86
N LEU A 9 -62.86 20.81 -33.20
CA LEU A 9 -61.78 20.78 -32.22
C LEU A 9 -60.44 20.65 -32.97
N LEU A 10 -59.64 21.73 -32.95
CA LEU A 10 -58.21 21.65 -33.29
C LEU A 10 -57.49 20.89 -32.17
N ALA A 11 -57.00 19.69 -32.46
CA ALA A 11 -56.04 19.00 -31.62
C ALA A 11 -54.63 19.58 -31.89
N LEU A 12 -54.07 20.34 -30.94
CA LEU A 12 -52.65 20.65 -30.95
C LEU A 12 -51.86 19.40 -30.56
N ALA A 13 -51.16 18.81 -31.54
CA ALA A 13 -50.13 17.82 -31.27
C ALA A 13 -48.90 18.52 -30.67
N ALA A 14 -48.66 18.35 -29.37
CA ALA A 14 -47.42 18.77 -28.74
C ALA A 14 -46.34 17.72 -29.09
N THR A 15 -45.42 18.06 -30.00
CA THR A 15 -44.22 17.26 -30.25
C THR A 15 -43.28 17.41 -29.05
N VAL A 16 -43.26 16.43 -28.17
CA VAL A 16 -42.24 16.31 -27.12
C VAL A 16 -40.94 15.85 -27.80
N SER A 17 -40.08 16.81 -28.14
CA SER A 17 -38.70 16.50 -28.52
C SER A 17 -37.95 16.01 -27.29
N ALA A 18 -37.78 14.69 -27.17
CA ALA A 18 -36.89 14.11 -26.19
C ALA A 18 -35.46 14.51 -26.53
N ILE A 19 -34.87 15.40 -25.72
CA ILE A 19 -33.44 15.71 -25.79
C ILE A 19 -32.70 14.45 -25.35
N PRO A 20 -31.80 13.88 -26.17
CA PRO A 20 -30.99 12.76 -25.74
C PRO A 20 -30.08 13.27 -24.62
N VAL A 21 -30.35 12.81 -23.39
CA VAL A 21 -29.43 12.98 -22.27
C VAL A 21 -28.20 12.16 -22.63
N SER A 22 -27.20 12.85 -23.16
CA SER A 22 -25.87 12.28 -23.33
C SER A 22 -25.38 11.98 -21.93
N GLN A 23 -25.37 10.70 -21.53
CA GLN A 23 -24.65 10.27 -20.35
C GLN A 23 -23.17 10.55 -20.65
N VAL A 24 -22.71 11.72 -20.26
CA VAL A 24 -21.28 11.98 -20.15
C VAL A 24 -20.81 11.06 -19.03
N GLU A 25 -20.37 9.85 -19.39
CA GLU A 25 -19.50 9.06 -18.53
C GLU A 25 -18.36 10.00 -18.16
N ARG A 26 -18.37 10.48 -16.91
CA ARG A 26 -17.27 11.25 -16.37
C ARG A 26 -16.07 10.31 -16.38
N ARG A 27 -15.26 10.35 -17.44
CA ARG A 27 -13.96 9.66 -17.50
C ARG A 27 -13.22 10.07 -16.24
N GLN A 28 -13.03 9.12 -15.33
CA GLN A 28 -12.23 9.34 -14.13
C GLN A 28 -10.79 9.60 -14.60
N SER A 29 -10.40 10.88 -14.63
CA SER A 29 -9.05 11.28 -15.03
C SER A 29 -8.15 11.13 -13.81
N TYR A 30 -7.32 10.09 -13.81
CA TYR A 30 -6.22 9.98 -12.87
C TYR A 30 -5.13 11.03 -13.17
N PRO A 31 -4.26 11.37 -12.21
CA PRO A 31 -3.11 12.23 -12.46
C PRO A 31 -2.23 11.68 -13.58
N ALA A 32 -1.44 12.55 -14.23
CA ALA A 32 -0.41 12.10 -15.14
C ALA A 32 0.67 11.29 -14.38
N PRO A 33 1.38 10.38 -15.06
CA PRO A 33 2.56 9.74 -14.48
C PRO A 33 3.53 10.77 -13.91
N LYS A 34 4.12 10.46 -12.75
CA LYS A 34 5.01 11.37 -12.03
C LYS A 34 6.10 10.57 -11.33
N ASP A 35 7.35 10.96 -11.54
CA ASP A 35 8.50 10.46 -10.80
C ASP A 35 8.82 11.39 -9.62
N MET A 36 9.12 10.79 -8.48
CA MET A 36 9.41 11.46 -7.22
C MET A 36 10.80 11.01 -6.76
N CYS A 37 11.80 11.81 -7.12
CA CYS A 37 13.23 11.51 -6.94
C CYS A 37 13.94 12.49 -5.99
N GLY A 38 13.23 13.51 -5.47
CA GLY A 38 13.79 14.63 -4.73
C GLY A 38 13.73 14.49 -3.19
N ALA A 39 13.94 15.63 -2.52
CA ALA A 39 14.02 15.83 -1.05
C ALA A 39 12.87 15.13 -0.28
N PRO A 40 13.01 14.94 1.06
CA PRO A 40 12.72 13.70 1.79
C PRO A 40 11.34 13.09 1.62
N ASN A 41 10.34 13.86 1.18
CA ASN A 41 8.97 13.44 1.11
C ASN A 41 8.24 14.05 -0.08
N GLU A 42 8.11 13.28 -1.16
CA GLU A 42 7.20 13.60 -2.25
C GLU A 42 6.08 12.57 -2.30
N SER A 43 4.86 13.05 -2.53
CA SER A 43 3.69 12.18 -2.63
C SER A 43 2.69 12.65 -3.68
N LEU A 44 1.80 11.72 -4.07
CA LEU A 44 0.73 11.93 -5.01
C LEU A 44 -0.53 11.18 -4.56
N LEU A 45 -1.55 11.92 -4.14
CA LEU A 45 -2.88 11.38 -3.90
C LEU A 45 -3.53 11.00 -5.23
N ILE A 46 -4.22 9.85 -5.29
CA ILE A 46 -4.86 9.34 -6.51
C ILE A 46 -6.39 9.45 -6.39
N PRO A 47 -7.03 10.50 -6.97
CA PRO A 47 -8.44 10.76 -6.77
C PRO A 47 -9.37 9.61 -7.20
N GLY A 48 -10.38 9.37 -6.37
CA GLY A 48 -11.37 8.31 -6.57
C GLY A 48 -10.79 6.89 -6.46
N THR A 49 -9.66 6.75 -5.78
CA THR A 49 -9.11 5.48 -5.27
C THR A 49 -8.78 5.67 -3.78
N PRO A 50 -8.53 4.60 -3.01
CA PRO A 50 -8.11 4.75 -1.63
C PRO A 50 -6.60 5.02 -1.51
N TRP A 51 -5.90 5.46 -2.57
CA TRP A 51 -4.43 5.42 -2.60
C TRP A 51 -3.73 6.77 -2.62
N ILE A 52 -2.57 6.79 -1.96
CA ILE A 52 -1.48 7.74 -2.13
C ILE A 52 -0.23 6.98 -2.57
N VAL A 53 0.57 7.55 -3.47
CA VAL A 53 1.94 7.06 -3.77
C VAL A 53 2.93 8.00 -3.10
N PHE A 54 3.92 7.46 -2.40
CA PHE A 54 4.85 8.25 -1.57
C PHE A 54 6.28 7.70 -1.71
N SER A 55 7.26 8.56 -1.97
CA SER A 55 8.69 8.20 -1.95
C SER A 55 9.28 7.99 -0.56
N MET A 56 8.89 8.84 0.41
CA MET A 56 9.29 8.86 1.82
C MET A 56 10.77 8.48 2.04
N ASN A 57 11.66 9.21 1.36
CA ASN A 57 13.11 9.10 1.52
C ASN A 57 13.56 9.79 2.81
N TYR A 58 13.14 9.28 3.98
CA TYR A 58 13.39 9.94 5.27
C TYR A 58 14.89 10.06 5.61
N ASN A 59 15.73 9.18 5.07
CA ASN A 59 17.20 9.23 5.19
C ASN A 59 17.86 9.74 3.90
N TYR A 60 17.21 10.64 3.15
CA TYR A 60 17.70 11.14 1.85
C TYR A 60 19.13 11.70 1.86
N GLN A 61 19.59 12.26 2.99
CA GLN A 61 20.95 12.79 3.14
C GLN A 61 22.03 11.71 3.02
N GLN A 62 21.66 10.45 3.24
CA GLN A 62 22.55 9.29 3.13
C GLN A 62 22.43 8.59 1.77
N ILE A 63 21.64 9.13 0.84
CA ILE A 63 21.53 8.61 -0.53
C ILE A 63 22.68 9.16 -1.37
N HIS A 64 23.66 8.32 -1.67
CA HIS A 64 24.73 8.60 -2.64
C HIS A 64 24.35 7.97 -3.99
N GLY A 65 23.59 8.71 -4.79
CA GLY A 65 22.99 8.22 -6.02
C GLY A 65 21.55 8.73 -6.16
N SER A 66 20.62 7.86 -6.55
CA SER A 66 19.20 8.20 -6.64
C SER A 66 18.27 7.10 -6.12
N ILE A 67 17.14 7.53 -5.55
CA ILE A 67 15.99 6.68 -5.23
C ILE A 67 14.74 7.42 -5.71
N CYS A 68 14.06 6.84 -6.69
CA CYS A 68 12.85 7.39 -7.29
C CYS A 68 11.65 6.51 -6.99
N THR A 69 10.50 7.14 -6.76
CA THR A 69 9.20 6.48 -6.74
C THR A 69 8.33 7.05 -7.84
N GLY A 70 7.99 6.24 -8.84
CA GLY A 70 7.18 6.68 -9.98
C GLY A 70 5.74 6.21 -9.87
N PHE A 71 4.77 7.11 -10.01
CA PHE A 71 3.38 6.73 -10.31
C PHE A 71 3.23 6.56 -11.83
N ASN A 72 2.66 5.43 -12.26
CA ASN A 72 2.52 5.08 -13.68
C ASN A 72 1.05 4.91 -14.12
N GLY A 73 0.08 5.16 -13.23
CA GLY A 73 -1.35 5.10 -13.54
C GLY A 73 -2.14 4.10 -12.70
N VAL A 74 -3.44 4.02 -12.98
CA VAL A 74 -4.34 3.01 -12.41
C VAL A 74 -4.83 2.11 -13.53
N LYS A 75 -4.80 0.79 -13.30
CA LYS A 75 -5.33 -0.20 -14.24
C LYS A 75 -6.41 -1.02 -13.58
N THR A 76 -7.56 -1.18 -14.24
CA THR A 76 -8.58 -2.14 -13.82
C THR A 76 -8.36 -3.47 -14.54
N VAL A 77 -8.30 -4.57 -13.79
CA VAL A 77 -8.25 -5.94 -14.31
C VAL A 77 -9.32 -6.73 -13.58
N ASP A 78 -10.25 -7.35 -14.32
CA ASP A 78 -11.36 -8.14 -13.76
C ASP A 78 -12.17 -7.40 -12.69
N GLY A 79 -12.42 -6.11 -12.92
CA GLY A 79 -13.15 -5.25 -11.99
C GLY A 79 -12.34 -4.75 -10.78
N VAL A 80 -11.09 -5.20 -10.61
CA VAL A 80 -10.20 -4.77 -9.53
C VAL A 80 -9.25 -3.69 -10.03
N GLN A 81 -9.33 -2.50 -9.44
CA GLN A 81 -8.36 -1.45 -9.68
C GLN A 81 -7.00 -1.83 -9.06
N LYS A 82 -5.91 -1.50 -9.75
CA LYS A 82 -4.53 -1.64 -9.28
C LYS A 82 -3.76 -0.36 -9.54
N CYS A 83 -3.08 0.18 -8.52
CA CYS A 83 -2.10 1.24 -8.69
C CYS A 83 -0.86 0.67 -9.38
N LYS A 84 -0.42 1.28 -10.48
CA LYS A 84 0.85 0.98 -11.15
C LYS A 84 1.89 1.99 -10.69
N TRP A 85 3.01 1.50 -10.18
CA TRP A 85 4.08 2.35 -9.68
C TRP A 85 5.44 1.68 -9.83
N THR A 86 6.50 2.43 -9.60
CA THR A 86 7.89 2.00 -9.71
C THR A 86 8.69 2.41 -8.48
N SER A 87 9.68 1.60 -8.12
CA SER A 87 10.72 2.02 -7.19
C SER A 87 12.08 1.72 -7.83
N ASP A 88 12.79 2.80 -8.16
CA ASP A 88 14.05 2.74 -8.91
C ASP A 88 15.18 3.23 -8.03
N TRP A 89 16.19 2.38 -7.83
CA TRP A 89 17.33 2.62 -6.97
C TRP A 89 18.58 2.57 -7.83
N ASP A 90 19.39 3.60 -7.72
CA ASP A 90 20.71 3.66 -8.32
C ASP A 90 21.66 4.24 -7.28
N MET A 91 22.12 3.39 -6.37
CA MET A 91 23.07 3.75 -5.33
C MET A 91 23.95 2.56 -4.95
N GLU A 92 25.22 2.85 -4.71
CA GLU A 92 26.18 1.91 -4.15
C GLU A 92 25.97 1.74 -2.63
N PRO A 93 26.47 0.65 -2.02
CA PRO A 93 26.51 0.52 -0.58
C PRO A 93 27.23 1.72 0.07
N ALA A 94 26.57 2.39 1.01
CA ALA A 94 27.19 3.42 1.85
C ALA A 94 28.12 2.79 2.89
N ASP A 95 28.91 3.63 3.59
CA ASP A 95 29.78 3.20 4.70
C ASP A 95 29.01 2.44 5.78
N ASN A 96 27.75 2.82 6.01
CA ASN A 96 26.80 2.04 6.80
C ASN A 96 25.76 1.35 5.88
N PRO A 97 25.99 0.08 5.48
CA PRO A 97 25.08 -0.66 4.60
C PRO A 97 23.82 -1.17 5.31
N ASP A 98 23.69 -0.95 6.63
CA ASP A 98 22.55 -1.34 7.46
C ASP A 98 21.58 -0.20 7.73
N THR A 99 21.80 0.99 7.16
CA THR A 99 20.84 2.10 7.24
C THR A 99 19.88 2.09 6.06
N VAL A 100 18.59 1.89 6.35
CA VAL A 100 17.49 2.09 5.41
C VAL A 100 17.39 3.55 4.98
N LYS A 101 17.14 3.81 3.69
CA LYS A 101 17.14 5.16 3.09
C LYS A 101 15.77 5.82 3.08
N GLY A 102 14.71 5.02 3.17
CA GLY A 102 13.34 5.49 3.08
C GLY A 102 12.35 4.34 3.01
N TYR A 103 11.12 4.67 2.66
CA TYR A 103 10.07 3.69 2.39
C TYR A 103 9.22 4.16 1.20
N SER A 104 9.40 3.54 0.04
CA SER A 104 8.59 3.84 -1.15
C SER A 104 7.33 2.98 -1.13
N PHE A 105 6.14 3.60 -1.20
CA PHE A 105 4.91 2.82 -1.01
C PHE A 105 3.68 3.38 -1.72
N VAL A 106 2.67 2.50 -1.82
CA VAL A 106 1.27 2.86 -2.01
C VAL A 106 0.54 2.69 -0.68
N GLY A 107 -0.06 3.77 -0.20
CA GLY A 107 -0.70 3.85 1.11
C GLY A 107 -2.20 4.02 1.02
N LEU A 108 -2.92 3.54 2.02
CA LEU A 108 -4.35 3.74 2.17
C LEU A 108 -4.67 5.15 2.66
N THR A 109 -5.77 5.72 2.17
CA THR A 109 -6.29 7.05 2.57
C THR A 109 -7.76 7.02 2.96
N GLN A 110 -8.39 5.84 2.90
CA GLN A 110 -9.81 5.65 3.19
C GLN A 110 -10.01 4.46 4.12
N ASN A 111 -11.08 4.51 4.91
CA ASN A 111 -11.51 3.46 5.84
C ASN A 111 -10.46 3.07 6.90
N LEU A 112 -9.42 3.88 7.07
CA LEU A 112 -8.53 3.87 8.23
C LEU A 112 -9.29 4.32 9.49
N GLU A 113 -8.62 4.24 10.62
CA GLU A 113 -9.14 4.64 11.94
C GLU A 113 -10.40 3.85 12.37
N ASN A 114 -10.52 2.61 11.88
CA ASN A 114 -11.52 1.64 12.30
C ASN A 114 -10.88 0.54 13.13
N ARG A 115 -11.66 -0.05 14.04
CA ARG A 115 -11.18 -1.17 14.85
C ARG A 115 -11.00 -2.41 13.98
N ILE A 116 -10.03 -3.24 14.32
CA ILE A 116 -9.79 -4.52 13.61
C ILE A 116 -11.06 -5.39 13.60
N SER A 117 -11.87 -5.35 14.66
CA SER A 117 -13.16 -6.05 14.76
C SER A 117 -14.20 -5.56 13.75
N ASP A 118 -14.16 -4.27 13.40
CA ASP A 118 -15.17 -3.60 12.59
C ASP A 118 -14.83 -3.65 11.09
N ILE A 119 -13.57 -3.94 10.76
CA ILE A 119 -13.11 -4.16 9.39
C ILE A 119 -13.55 -5.55 8.94
N LYS A 120 -14.27 -5.70 7.83
CA LYS A 120 -14.63 -7.02 7.28
C LYS A 120 -13.45 -7.71 6.63
N SER A 121 -12.71 -7.00 5.78
CA SER A 121 -11.55 -7.52 5.05
C SER A 121 -10.61 -6.39 4.64
N ILE A 122 -9.34 -6.71 4.46
CA ILE A 122 -8.31 -5.85 3.87
C ILE A 122 -7.66 -6.58 2.69
N PRO A 123 -8.39 -6.77 1.58
CA PRO A 123 -7.86 -7.52 0.44
C PRO A 123 -6.63 -6.82 -0.15
N ALA A 124 -5.59 -7.60 -0.39
CA ALA A 124 -4.37 -7.17 -1.04
C ALA A 124 -4.01 -8.11 -2.20
N ASP A 125 -3.64 -7.50 -3.33
CA ASP A 125 -3.08 -8.18 -4.49
C ASP A 125 -1.88 -7.37 -5.00
N TYR A 126 -0.68 -7.77 -4.59
CA TYR A 126 0.56 -7.05 -4.80
C TYR A 126 1.49 -7.84 -5.71
N HIS A 127 1.78 -7.30 -6.89
CA HIS A 127 2.77 -7.82 -7.83
C HIS A 127 3.97 -6.90 -7.93
N TRP A 128 5.14 -7.49 -8.07
CA TRP A 128 6.38 -6.76 -8.34
C TRP A 128 7.28 -7.56 -9.29
N ILE A 129 7.94 -6.86 -10.18
CA ILE A 129 8.99 -7.42 -11.03
C ILE A 129 10.25 -6.63 -10.73
N ARG A 130 11.30 -7.34 -10.35
CA ARG A 130 12.61 -6.75 -10.08
C ARG A 130 13.53 -6.93 -11.28
N LYS A 131 14.13 -5.84 -11.75
CA LYS A 131 15.15 -5.84 -12.78
C LYS A 131 16.43 -5.21 -12.22
N LYS A 132 17.52 -5.96 -12.18
CA LYS A 132 18.84 -5.43 -11.86
C LYS A 132 19.45 -4.71 -13.07
N ALA A 133 20.32 -3.73 -12.83
CA ALA A 133 21.08 -3.08 -13.90
C ALA A 133 22.00 -4.07 -14.64
N THR A 134 22.73 -4.90 -13.88
CA THR A 134 23.52 -6.04 -14.40
C THR A 134 23.24 -7.30 -13.55
N PRO A 135 23.57 -8.51 -14.04
CA PRO A 135 23.41 -9.75 -13.26
C PRO A 135 24.10 -9.70 -11.89
N ASP A 136 25.26 -9.03 -11.84
CA ASP A 136 26.13 -8.93 -10.67
C ASP A 136 25.81 -7.74 -9.75
N SER A 137 24.84 -6.88 -10.10
CA SER A 137 24.44 -5.76 -9.26
C SER A 137 24.04 -6.26 -7.87
N LYS A 138 24.69 -5.68 -6.85
CA LYS A 138 24.34 -5.88 -5.45
C LYS A 138 23.02 -5.18 -5.14
N TYR A 139 22.29 -5.75 -4.19
CA TYR A 139 20.97 -5.29 -3.78
C TYR A 139 20.74 -5.66 -2.32
N LYS A 140 20.23 -4.71 -1.55
CA LYS A 140 19.72 -4.95 -0.21
C LYS A 140 18.44 -4.15 0.03
N GLY A 141 17.40 -4.86 0.44
CA GLY A 141 16.08 -4.28 0.69
C GLY A 141 15.01 -5.35 0.85
N ASN A 142 13.77 -4.89 0.97
CA ASN A 142 12.61 -5.75 1.17
C ASN A 142 11.40 -5.36 0.30
N VAL A 143 10.39 -6.22 0.31
CA VAL A 143 9.02 -5.95 -0.12
C VAL A 143 8.13 -6.23 1.09
N VAL A 144 7.41 -5.21 1.53
CA VAL A 144 6.83 -5.16 2.88
C VAL A 144 5.46 -4.49 2.87
N PHE A 145 4.56 -4.97 3.73
CA PHE A 145 3.44 -4.16 4.21
C PHE A 145 3.81 -3.56 5.55
N ASP A 146 3.41 -2.31 5.77
CA ASP A 146 3.68 -1.56 7.00
C ASP A 146 2.38 -0.90 7.49
N PHE A 147 1.99 -1.25 8.71
CA PHE A 147 0.71 -0.88 9.30
C PHE A 147 0.91 -0.33 10.70
N MET A 148 0.28 0.81 11.00
CA MET A 148 0.28 1.41 12.33
C MET A 148 -1.06 1.13 13.02
N THR A 149 -0.98 0.69 14.28
CA THR A 149 -2.16 0.48 15.13
C THR A 149 -2.03 1.20 16.45
N SER A 150 -3.14 1.65 17.02
CA SER A 150 -3.19 2.20 18.39
C SER A 150 -4.57 1.96 19.00
N ASP A 151 -4.66 1.86 20.32
CA ASP A 151 -5.95 1.87 21.02
C ASP A 151 -6.61 3.26 20.96
N THR A 152 -5.86 4.27 20.55
CA THR A 152 -6.37 5.61 20.23
C THR A 152 -6.60 5.74 18.72
N LYS A 153 -7.82 6.11 18.35
CA LYS A 153 -8.21 6.41 16.97
C LYS A 153 -7.36 7.56 16.40
N GLY A 154 -6.74 7.35 15.24
CA GLY A 154 -5.90 8.35 14.55
C GLY A 154 -4.47 8.47 15.07
N ASP A 155 -4.10 7.76 16.14
CA ASP A 155 -2.73 7.79 16.66
C ASP A 155 -1.81 6.84 15.88
N SER A 156 -0.83 7.42 15.18
CA SER A 156 0.16 6.70 14.39
C SER A 156 1.60 7.14 14.67
N THR A 157 1.81 8.01 15.65
CA THR A 157 3.11 8.65 15.89
C THR A 157 3.52 8.69 17.36
N SER A 158 2.59 8.49 18.29
CA SER A 158 2.94 8.45 19.71
C SER A 158 3.62 7.12 20.08
N SER A 159 4.29 7.08 21.24
CA SER A 159 4.83 5.84 21.81
C SER A 159 3.77 4.82 22.24
N HIS A 160 2.48 5.18 22.21
CA HIS A 160 1.37 4.22 22.38
C HIS A 160 0.95 3.56 21.07
N ALA A 161 1.36 4.11 19.93
CA ALA A 161 1.21 3.45 18.64
C ALA A 161 2.17 2.25 18.56
N GLN A 162 1.80 1.29 17.72
CA GLN A 162 2.62 0.14 17.37
C GLN A 162 2.74 0.06 15.86
N GLU A 163 3.95 -0.22 15.39
CA GLU A 163 4.26 -0.47 14.00
C GLU A 163 4.30 -1.99 13.77
N HIS A 164 3.68 -2.44 12.69
CA HIS A 164 3.68 -3.84 12.29
C HIS A 164 4.16 -3.95 10.86
N MET A 165 5.14 -4.81 10.63
CA MET A 165 5.68 -5.04 9.30
C MET A 165 5.47 -6.49 8.86
N LEU A 166 4.99 -6.71 7.65
CA LEU A 166 4.86 -8.04 7.03
C LEU A 166 5.84 -8.16 5.86
N TRP A 167 6.96 -8.82 6.10
CA TRP A 167 8.05 -8.90 5.12
C TRP A 167 7.84 -10.09 4.19
N LEU A 168 7.35 -9.79 2.98
CA LEU A 168 7.05 -10.81 1.95
C LEU A 168 8.32 -11.35 1.30
N ARG A 169 9.31 -10.48 1.14
CA ARG A 169 10.58 -10.77 0.49
C ARG A 169 11.65 -9.86 1.05
N TYR A 170 12.84 -10.39 1.24
CA TYR A 170 14.00 -9.64 1.71
C TYR A 170 15.29 -10.28 1.23
N GLU A 171 16.23 -9.46 0.79
CA GLU A 171 17.52 -9.93 0.28
C GLU A 171 18.66 -8.99 0.68
N GLY A 172 19.89 -9.47 0.59
CA GLY A 172 21.09 -8.71 0.94
C GLY A 172 21.41 -8.68 2.43
N GLY A 173 20.82 -9.59 3.22
CA GLY A 173 21.14 -9.76 4.65
C GLY A 173 20.62 -8.65 5.56
N GLN A 174 19.60 -7.92 5.12
CA GLN A 174 18.91 -6.97 5.98
C GLN A 174 18.21 -7.73 7.14
N LEU A 175 18.07 -7.07 8.29
CA LEU A 175 17.48 -7.64 9.51
C LEU A 175 16.41 -6.68 10.09
N PRO A 176 15.32 -7.20 10.69
CA PRO A 176 14.31 -6.38 11.34
C PRO A 176 14.77 -5.84 12.69
N ILE A 177 14.09 -4.81 13.18
CA ILE A 177 14.20 -4.37 14.57
C ILE A 177 13.85 -5.54 15.50
N GLY A 178 14.67 -5.75 16.55
CA GLY A 178 14.54 -6.88 17.47
C GLY A 178 15.20 -8.18 17.01
N TRP A 179 15.90 -8.20 15.87
CA TRP A 179 16.57 -9.41 15.37
C TRP A 179 17.52 -10.07 16.37
N VAL A 180 18.31 -9.27 17.09
CA VAL A 180 19.33 -9.75 18.03
C VAL A 180 18.75 -10.53 19.21
N ASP A 181 17.50 -10.26 19.57
CA ASP A 181 16.79 -10.95 20.65
C ASP A 181 16.15 -12.27 20.19
N GLY A 182 16.16 -12.51 18.87
CA GLY A 182 15.52 -13.65 18.24
C GLY A 182 14.00 -13.51 18.10
N PRO A 183 13.35 -14.47 17.43
CA PRO A 183 11.92 -14.43 17.24
C PRO A 183 11.17 -14.69 18.55
N ILE A 184 10.16 -13.88 18.84
CA ILE A 184 9.28 -14.02 20.02
C ILE A 184 8.13 -15.01 19.79
N ALA A 185 7.83 -15.33 18.52
CA ALA A 185 6.83 -16.32 18.14
C ALA A 185 7.06 -16.83 16.71
N THR A 186 6.47 -17.99 16.40
CA THR A 186 6.35 -18.51 15.03
C THR A 186 4.88 -18.70 14.68
N ILE A 187 4.45 -18.16 13.54
CA ILE A 187 3.08 -18.30 13.02
C ILE A 187 3.10 -19.22 11.81
N ASN A 188 2.47 -20.39 11.96
CA ASN A 188 2.38 -21.39 10.91
C ASN A 188 1.15 -21.17 10.01
N ASN A 189 1.31 -21.48 8.72
CA ASN A 189 0.23 -21.52 7.72
C ASN A 189 -0.50 -20.19 7.46
N LEU A 190 0.02 -19.05 7.89
CA LEU A 190 -0.49 -17.74 7.50
C LEU A 190 -0.13 -17.50 6.03
N TYR A 191 -1.12 -17.31 5.16
CA TYR A 191 -0.96 -17.25 3.70
C TYR A 191 -0.22 -18.47 3.09
N GLY A 192 -0.35 -19.65 3.70
CA GLY A 192 0.34 -20.86 3.25
C GLY A 192 1.86 -20.84 3.46
N ARG A 193 2.32 -20.05 4.44
CA ARG A 193 3.73 -19.83 4.77
C ARG A 193 3.95 -19.87 6.28
N THR A 194 5.20 -20.05 6.68
CA THR A 194 5.66 -19.98 8.07
C THR A 194 6.40 -18.68 8.27
N TRP A 195 6.10 -18.02 9.38
CA TRP A 195 6.62 -16.70 9.68
C TRP A 195 7.18 -16.65 11.09
N ASP A 196 8.28 -15.94 11.26
CA ASP A 196 8.91 -15.71 12.55
C ASP A 196 8.72 -14.22 12.92
N LEU A 197 8.17 -13.98 14.12
CA LEU A 197 7.82 -12.66 14.62
C LEU A 197 8.96 -12.09 15.46
N TYR A 198 9.48 -10.95 15.05
CA TYR A 198 10.50 -10.18 15.78
C TYR A 198 9.86 -8.93 16.38
N ARG A 199 10.39 -8.45 17.49
CA ARG A 199 9.86 -7.28 18.17
C ARG A 199 10.97 -6.49 18.84
N GLY A 200 10.98 -5.18 18.65
CA GLY A 200 11.93 -4.28 19.30
C GLY A 200 11.50 -2.83 19.23
N LEU A 201 12.10 -1.98 20.06
CA LEU A 201 11.82 -0.55 20.09
C LEU A 201 12.60 0.14 18.96
N ASN A 202 11.92 0.96 18.17
CA ASN A 202 12.60 1.93 17.32
C ASN A 202 13.05 3.10 18.21
N GLU A 203 14.35 3.22 18.47
CA GLU A 203 14.90 4.22 19.39
C GLU A 203 14.69 5.67 18.91
N ASP A 204 14.56 5.89 17.61
CA ASP A 204 14.36 7.23 17.04
C ASP A 204 12.94 7.76 17.29
N THR A 205 11.93 6.87 17.26
CA THR A 205 10.51 7.23 17.37
C THR A 205 9.90 6.88 18.72
N GLY A 206 10.51 5.97 19.48
CA GLY A 206 9.93 5.38 20.68
C GLY A 206 8.75 4.45 20.42
N ILE A 207 8.53 4.04 19.17
CA ILE A 207 7.45 3.14 18.76
C ILE A 207 7.93 1.69 18.84
N MET A 208 7.09 0.82 19.39
CA MET A 208 7.34 -0.62 19.34
C MET A 208 7.04 -1.18 17.96
N VAL A 209 8.04 -1.79 17.32
CA VAL A 209 7.94 -2.40 16.00
C VAL A 209 7.84 -3.91 16.13
N SER A 210 6.89 -4.51 15.42
CA SER A 210 6.70 -5.96 15.34
C SER A 210 6.75 -6.42 13.89
N SER A 211 7.85 -7.09 13.51
CA SER A 211 8.10 -7.50 12.14
C SER A 211 7.89 -9.01 11.99
N LEU A 212 6.94 -9.39 11.15
CA LEU A 212 6.67 -10.76 10.80
C LEU A 212 7.41 -11.12 9.49
N LEU A 213 8.45 -11.92 9.63
CA LEU A 213 9.32 -12.34 8.52
C LEU A 213 8.91 -13.71 8.03
N VAL A 214 8.62 -13.84 6.73
CA VAL A 214 8.47 -15.16 6.12
C VAL A 214 9.83 -15.87 6.16
N ARG A 215 9.84 -17.18 6.42
CA ARG A 215 11.10 -17.93 6.40
C ARG A 215 11.80 -17.81 5.05
N GLU A 216 13.13 -17.83 5.07
CA GLU A 216 13.96 -17.55 3.89
C GLU A 216 13.64 -18.47 2.69
N ASN A 217 13.43 -19.76 2.94
CA ASN A 217 13.07 -20.74 1.91
C ASN A 217 11.58 -20.69 1.48
N GLN A 218 10.81 -19.74 1.99
CA GLN A 218 9.38 -19.59 1.81
C GLN A 218 8.97 -18.19 1.33
N GLN A 219 9.95 -17.31 1.05
CA GLN A 219 9.70 -15.96 0.54
C GLN A 219 8.82 -15.92 -0.72
N PHE A 220 8.14 -14.79 -0.93
CA PHE A 220 7.33 -14.57 -2.12
C PHE A 220 8.19 -14.11 -3.30
N HIS A 221 7.87 -14.62 -4.49
CA HIS A 221 8.60 -14.31 -5.72
C HIS A 221 7.71 -13.57 -6.72
N GLY A 222 7.56 -12.26 -6.52
CA GLY A 222 6.93 -11.34 -7.47
C GLY A 222 5.41 -11.20 -7.36
N HIS A 223 4.77 -11.94 -6.46
CA HIS A 223 3.34 -11.87 -6.24
C HIS A 223 2.95 -12.27 -4.82
N PHE A 224 2.04 -11.50 -4.22
CA PHE A 224 1.30 -11.83 -3.01
C PHE A 224 -0.19 -11.54 -3.23
N LYS A 225 -1.05 -12.44 -2.74
CA LYS A 225 -2.50 -12.23 -2.68
C LYS A 225 -3.05 -12.81 -1.38
N GLY A 226 -3.79 -12.02 -0.63
CA GLY A 226 -4.35 -12.40 0.67
C GLY A 226 -5.17 -11.29 1.29
N ASP A 227 -5.75 -11.56 2.46
CA ASP A 227 -6.43 -10.56 3.28
C ASP A 227 -5.52 -10.13 4.42
N ILE A 228 -5.06 -8.88 4.40
CA ILE A 228 -4.14 -8.32 5.41
C ILE A 228 -4.74 -8.36 6.82
N LYS A 229 -6.08 -8.40 6.96
CA LYS A 229 -6.74 -8.58 8.26
C LYS A 229 -6.33 -9.89 8.92
N ASP A 230 -6.10 -10.96 8.16
CA ASP A 230 -5.70 -12.26 8.72
C ASP A 230 -4.39 -12.16 9.49
N TRP A 231 -3.44 -11.39 8.97
CA TRP A 231 -2.17 -11.10 9.64
C TRP A 231 -2.39 -10.26 10.91
N LEU A 232 -3.17 -9.17 10.85
CA LEU A 232 -3.45 -8.34 12.02
C LEU A 232 -4.14 -9.15 13.14
N VAL A 233 -5.08 -10.02 12.78
CA VAL A 233 -5.71 -10.95 13.73
C VAL A 233 -4.72 -11.97 14.27
N ALA A 234 -3.79 -12.46 13.46
CA ALA A 234 -2.74 -13.38 13.90
C ALA A 234 -1.80 -12.73 14.93
N LEU A 235 -1.43 -11.46 14.72
CA LEU A 235 -0.66 -10.67 15.69
C LEU A 235 -1.43 -10.40 16.98
N SER A 236 -2.72 -10.09 16.90
CA SER A 236 -3.58 -9.95 18.09
C SER A 236 -3.64 -11.25 18.91
N LYS A 237 -3.65 -12.42 18.26
CA LYS A 237 -3.59 -13.72 18.94
C LYS A 237 -2.25 -13.99 19.63
N GLN A 238 -1.17 -13.31 19.25
CA GLN A 238 0.10 -13.32 19.98
C GLN A 238 0.11 -12.35 21.17
N GLY A 239 -1.00 -11.65 21.44
CA GLY A 239 -1.13 -10.74 22.57
C GLY A 239 -0.45 -9.39 22.36
N LEU A 240 -0.10 -9.00 21.13
CA LEU A 240 0.50 -7.68 20.87
C LEU A 240 -0.51 -6.54 21.10
N TYR A 241 -1.78 -6.81 20.78
CA TYR A 241 -2.91 -5.89 20.90
C TYR A 241 -4.24 -6.67 20.80
N THR A 242 -5.37 -5.99 20.95
CA THR A 242 -6.71 -6.60 20.87
C THR A 242 -7.38 -6.28 19.54
N GLN A 243 -8.43 -7.02 19.17
CA GLN A 243 -9.19 -6.68 17.96
C GLN A 243 -10.00 -5.36 18.10
N SER A 244 -10.09 -4.77 19.29
CA SER A 244 -10.63 -3.42 19.47
C SER A 244 -9.64 -2.29 19.15
N THR A 245 -8.37 -2.62 18.92
CA THR A 245 -7.33 -1.67 18.50
C THR A 245 -7.63 -1.14 17.08
N TYR A 246 -7.33 0.14 16.84
CA TYR A 246 -7.58 0.81 15.57
C TYR A 246 -6.43 0.56 14.58
N VAL A 247 -6.77 0.43 13.29
CA VAL A 247 -5.80 0.48 12.18
C VAL A 247 -5.72 1.93 11.70
N ASN A 248 -4.62 2.62 11.97
CA ASN A 248 -4.47 4.05 11.69
C ASN A 248 -3.67 4.34 10.41
N VAL A 249 -2.79 3.43 9.99
CA VAL A 249 -2.03 3.51 8.72
C VAL A 249 -1.97 2.11 8.10
N GLY A 250 -1.95 2.05 6.77
CA GLY A 250 -1.72 0.80 6.04
C GLY A 250 -1.09 1.03 4.68
N ASN A 251 0.13 0.54 4.50
CA ASN A 251 0.98 0.79 3.34
C ASN A 251 1.51 -0.53 2.76
N ALA A 252 1.79 -0.54 1.45
CA ALA A 252 2.48 -1.61 0.75
C ALA A 252 3.63 -1.02 -0.07
N GLY A 253 4.85 -1.47 0.20
CA GLY A 253 6.03 -0.82 -0.34
C GLY A 253 7.33 -1.59 -0.20
N MET A 254 8.44 -0.85 -0.22
CA MET A 254 9.81 -1.36 -0.22
C MET A 254 10.73 -0.45 0.58
N GLU A 255 11.61 -1.03 1.38
CA GLU A 255 12.66 -0.32 2.11
C GLU A 255 14.02 -0.49 1.40
N PRO A 256 14.53 0.56 0.74
CA PRO A 256 15.86 0.55 0.13
C PRO A 256 16.99 0.72 1.13
N PHE A 257 18.01 -0.14 1.05
CA PHE A 257 19.30 0.07 1.74
C PHE A 257 20.38 0.52 0.76
N TYR A 258 20.56 -0.24 -0.32
CA TYR A 258 21.40 0.06 -1.48
C TYR A 258 21.00 -0.81 -2.69
N GLY A 259 21.41 -0.41 -3.89
CA GLY A 259 21.34 -1.24 -5.09
C GLY A 259 21.15 -0.46 -6.39
N MET A 260 21.48 -1.13 -7.49
CA MET A 260 21.19 -0.70 -8.87
C MET A 260 20.07 -1.58 -9.44
N VAL A 261 18.84 -1.21 -9.12
CA VAL A 261 17.66 -2.04 -9.34
C VAL A 261 16.42 -1.20 -9.64
N SER A 262 15.55 -1.74 -10.48
CA SER A 262 14.22 -1.20 -10.74
C SER A 262 13.16 -2.21 -10.35
N PHE A 263 12.13 -1.75 -9.64
CA PHE A 263 10.92 -2.50 -9.38
C PHE A 263 9.77 -1.92 -10.16
N THR A 264 9.14 -2.73 -11.02
CA THR A 264 7.83 -2.41 -11.59
C THR A 264 6.76 -3.08 -10.76
N ASN A 265 5.88 -2.29 -10.16
CA ASN A 265 4.92 -2.72 -9.17
C ASN A 265 3.48 -2.56 -9.65
N SER A 266 2.60 -3.41 -9.11
CA SER A 266 1.18 -3.09 -9.07
C SER A 266 0.47 -3.65 -7.87
N VAL A 267 -0.31 -2.82 -7.20
CA VAL A 267 -1.00 -3.19 -5.96
C VAL A 267 -2.48 -2.80 -6.01
N ALA A 268 -3.33 -3.74 -5.63
CA ALA A 268 -4.67 -3.45 -5.11
C ALA A 268 -4.61 -3.61 -3.60
N LEU A 269 -5.08 -2.61 -2.85
CA LEU A 269 -5.18 -2.62 -1.40
C LEU A 269 -6.38 -1.77 -1.01
N SER A 270 -7.27 -2.29 -0.18
CA SER A 270 -8.42 -1.53 0.36
C SER A 270 -8.78 -2.05 1.74
N ILE A 271 -9.46 -1.22 2.54
CA ILE A 271 -10.14 -1.67 3.76
C ILE A 271 -11.64 -1.69 3.46
N ASN A 272 -12.27 -2.83 3.66
CA ASN A 272 -13.71 -3.02 3.52
C ASN A 272 -14.33 -3.11 4.91
N LEU A 273 -15.30 -2.24 5.21
CA LEU A 273 -16.07 -2.19 6.45
C LEU A 273 -17.38 -3.00 6.33
#